data_AF-A0A1F9AXJ4-F1
#
_entry.id   AF-A0A1F9AXJ4-F1
#
_cell.length_a   1.000
_cell.length_b   1.000
_cell.length_c   1.000
_cell.angle_alpha   90.00
_cell.angle_beta   90.00
_cell.angle_gamma   90.00
#
_symmetry.space_group_name_H-M   'P 1'
#
loop_
_entity.id
_entity.type
_entity.pdbx_description
1 polymer ?
#
loop_
_entity_poly.entity_id
_entity_poly.type
_entity_poly.pdbx_seq_one_letter_code
_entity_poly.pdbx_strand_id
1 'polypeptide(L)'
;MKKDLTIIITHTNTDFDALASMLAAQKLYPKSLVVFPGSQEKNLKNFFISSMAYLFNMVDIKVVDLKKVKRLVLVDTKQAGRIGKLSSLLNIPDLEIHIYDHHPSAPGDLKGKLEIHQPTGANVTILAEILRKRRIAITSDEATVMCLGIYEDTGSFTFPSTTERDFKAAAFLLSKGANLNTISNLIARELSPDQFGILNDMIQGATRYYIDGIEVTLTSITAGDYIPDFAFLVQKMLRMEELNSLFAIALMGNKIYVVARSKIPEVDVGIILGLLGGGGHPFAASATIKDKTQTQVEHELIAILHDQVKSRRKAIDLMSAPPITVRADVSCKDASDLLNRYNINALLVIERPSDTNGEKNQDKLVGFITRQIIEKALYHQLGNIPVREYMNTELVSAKADSDLQEIQEKIIETKQRILPVMEKGDIIGVITRTDLLKTLVQQSKRSNATSPDPLLGPVSARTRNIVKFMRERLSKHLIQMLKNIGEVAAGIGYSAFVAGGFVRDLFMYRTNEDIDIVIEGDGIDFAKKYASTVGARIHSHEKFGTAVIIFQDGFKIDVASARLEYYKFPAALPVVEMSSIKLDLFRRDFTI
;
A
#
# COMPACT_ATOMS: atom_id res chain seq x y z
N MET A 1 -39.22 42.01 -20.51
CA MET A 1 -38.35 41.36 -21.52
C MET A 1 -38.40 39.85 -21.29
N LYS A 2 -38.53 39.04 -22.35
CA LYS A 2 -38.56 37.57 -22.22
C LYS A 2 -37.18 37.10 -21.76
N LYS A 3 -37.08 36.48 -20.57
CA LYS A 3 -35.87 35.76 -20.14
C LYS A 3 -35.81 34.46 -20.94
N ASP A 4 -34.82 34.30 -21.81
CA ASP A 4 -34.63 33.08 -22.62
C ASP A 4 -33.16 32.63 -22.73
N LEU A 5 -32.22 33.39 -22.18
CA LEU A 5 -30.80 33.11 -22.30
C LEU A 5 -30.36 31.95 -21.40
N THR A 6 -29.58 31.03 -21.97
CA THR A 6 -28.93 29.93 -21.25
C THR A 6 -27.42 30.17 -21.20
N ILE A 7 -26.84 30.10 -19.99
CA ILE A 7 -25.39 30.19 -19.77
C ILE A 7 -24.88 28.82 -19.34
N ILE A 8 -23.74 28.40 -19.90
CA ILE A 8 -23.00 27.20 -19.49
C ILE A 8 -21.72 27.63 -18.78
N ILE A 9 -21.49 27.12 -17.56
CA ILE A 9 -20.28 27.35 -16.77
C ILE A 9 -19.75 26.06 -16.14
N THR A 10 -18.49 26.09 -15.74
CA THR A 10 -17.80 25.03 -14.98
C THR A 10 -17.00 25.65 -13.82
N HIS A 11 -16.17 24.86 -13.13
CA HIS A 11 -15.33 25.31 -12.04
C HIS A 11 -14.11 26.16 -12.48
N THR A 12 -13.56 26.97 -11.57
CA THR A 12 -12.48 27.93 -11.86
C THR A 12 -11.15 27.32 -12.31
N ASN A 13 -10.88 26.06 -11.97
CA ASN A 13 -9.67 25.35 -12.37
C ASN A 13 -9.93 24.46 -13.59
N THR A 14 -10.49 25.03 -14.65
CA THR A 14 -10.99 24.26 -15.81
C THR A 14 -9.91 23.35 -16.40
N ASP A 15 -10.14 22.04 -16.37
CA ASP A 15 -9.35 21.01 -17.04
C ASP A 15 -10.04 20.61 -18.37
N PHE A 16 -9.53 19.57 -19.06
CA PHE A 16 -10.13 19.13 -20.31
C PHE A 16 -11.47 18.45 -20.12
N ASP A 17 -11.76 17.78 -19.00
CA ASP A 17 -13.10 17.21 -18.78
C ASP A 17 -14.15 18.30 -18.60
N ALA A 18 -13.85 19.31 -17.79
CA ALA A 18 -14.68 20.49 -17.64
C ALA A 18 -14.91 21.21 -18.99
N LEU A 19 -13.84 21.44 -19.77
CA LEU A 19 -13.93 22.07 -21.09
C LEU A 19 -14.76 21.23 -22.09
N ALA A 20 -14.49 19.92 -22.15
CA ALA A 20 -15.18 18.96 -22.98
C ALA A 20 -16.67 18.87 -22.63
N SER A 21 -16.98 18.92 -21.34
CA SER A 21 -18.32 18.94 -20.80
C SER A 21 -19.06 20.23 -21.19
N MET A 22 -18.40 21.39 -21.17
CA MET A 22 -19.01 22.65 -21.65
C MET A 22 -19.38 22.54 -23.14
N LEU A 23 -18.49 21.96 -23.96
CA LEU A 23 -18.75 21.77 -25.39
C LEU A 23 -19.94 20.82 -25.61
N ALA A 24 -19.97 19.69 -24.91
CA ALA A 24 -21.06 18.73 -25.01
C ALA A 24 -22.39 19.30 -24.51
N ALA A 25 -22.38 20.11 -23.45
CA ALA A 25 -23.55 20.83 -22.98
C ALA A 25 -24.03 21.88 -24.00
N GLN A 26 -23.13 22.60 -24.68
CA GLN A 26 -23.52 23.56 -25.74
C GLN A 26 -24.31 22.88 -26.86
N LYS A 27 -23.98 21.63 -27.19
CA LYS A 27 -24.74 20.82 -28.16
C LYS A 27 -26.13 20.44 -27.63
N LEU A 28 -26.28 20.22 -26.33
CA LEU A 28 -27.57 19.95 -25.68
C LEU A 28 -28.47 21.19 -25.54
N TYR A 29 -27.87 22.37 -25.44
CA TYR A 29 -28.56 23.66 -25.31
C TYR A 29 -28.21 24.59 -26.48
N PRO A 30 -28.78 24.38 -27.68
CA PRO A 30 -28.54 25.26 -28.81
C PRO A 30 -28.81 26.72 -28.46
N LYS A 31 -27.97 27.65 -28.94
CA LYS A 31 -27.99 29.09 -28.64
C LYS A 31 -27.56 29.48 -27.21
N SER A 32 -27.02 28.55 -26.42
CA SER A 32 -26.37 28.90 -25.16
C SER A 32 -25.09 29.71 -25.37
N LEU A 33 -24.73 30.49 -24.36
CA LEU A 33 -23.43 31.14 -24.25
C LEU A 33 -22.56 30.38 -23.25
N VAL A 34 -21.28 30.20 -23.61
CA VAL A 34 -20.28 29.53 -22.78
C VAL A 34 -19.45 30.60 -22.08
N VAL A 35 -19.40 30.58 -20.75
CA VAL A 35 -18.61 31.54 -19.98
C VAL A 35 -17.46 30.80 -19.31
N PHE A 36 -16.24 31.11 -19.73
CA PHE A 36 -15.04 30.45 -19.24
C PHE A 36 -14.52 31.14 -17.96
N PRO A 37 -14.42 30.44 -16.81
CA PRO A 37 -14.00 31.04 -15.54
C PRO A 37 -12.48 31.24 -15.42
N GLY A 38 -11.69 30.68 -16.33
CA GLY A 38 -10.22 30.66 -16.31
C GLY A 38 -9.65 29.24 -16.22
N SER A 39 -8.34 29.10 -16.45
CA SER A 39 -7.57 27.86 -16.32
C SER A 39 -6.30 28.10 -15.50
N GLN A 40 -5.85 27.12 -14.72
CA GLN A 40 -4.57 27.17 -14.00
C GLN A 40 -3.36 26.79 -14.87
N GLU A 41 -3.54 26.03 -15.96
CA GLU A 41 -2.42 25.50 -16.75
C GLU A 41 -2.10 26.38 -17.97
N LYS A 42 -0.93 27.06 -17.91
CA LYS A 42 -0.71 28.28 -18.69
C LYS A 42 -0.28 28.13 -20.16
N ASN A 43 0.32 27.01 -20.59
CA ASN A 43 1.01 27.01 -21.89
C ASN A 43 0.39 26.08 -22.94
N LEU A 44 0.26 24.76 -22.68
CA LEU A 44 -0.27 23.82 -23.68
C LEU A 44 -1.80 23.82 -23.74
N LYS A 45 -2.46 23.82 -22.57
CA LYS A 45 -3.93 23.95 -22.45
C LYS A 45 -4.44 25.27 -23.04
N ASN A 46 -3.77 26.39 -22.75
CA ASN A 46 -4.16 27.69 -23.27
C ASN A 46 -3.98 27.82 -24.78
N PHE A 47 -2.92 27.24 -25.36
CA PHE A 47 -2.77 27.18 -26.82
C PHE A 47 -3.91 26.38 -27.44
N PHE A 48 -4.20 25.18 -26.93
CA PHE A 48 -5.28 24.35 -27.46
C PHE A 48 -6.67 24.98 -27.32
N ILE A 49 -6.97 25.59 -26.16
CA ILE A 49 -8.21 26.36 -25.93
C ILE A 49 -8.30 27.51 -26.93
N SER A 50 -7.21 28.23 -27.19
CA SER A 50 -7.18 29.35 -28.14
C SER A 50 -7.39 28.86 -29.57
N SER A 51 -6.78 27.74 -29.96
CA SER A 51 -6.95 27.13 -31.29
C SER A 51 -8.35 26.55 -31.51
N MET A 52 -9.02 26.10 -30.46
CA MET A 52 -10.35 25.46 -30.52
C MET A 52 -11.49 26.40 -30.10
N ALA A 53 -11.20 27.69 -29.87
CA ALA A 53 -12.20 28.68 -29.43
C ALA A 53 -13.37 28.81 -30.41
N TYR A 54 -13.16 28.55 -31.70
CA TYR A 54 -14.21 28.57 -32.73
C TYR A 54 -15.31 27.52 -32.52
N LEU A 55 -15.05 26.46 -31.74
CA LEU A 55 -16.05 25.44 -31.40
C LEU A 55 -17.06 25.94 -30.35
N PHE A 56 -16.76 27.05 -29.67
CA PHE A 56 -17.55 27.54 -28.57
C PHE A 56 -18.18 28.91 -28.89
N ASN A 57 -19.42 29.10 -28.43
CA ASN A 57 -20.05 30.41 -28.33
C ASN A 57 -19.56 31.12 -27.05
N MET A 58 -18.24 31.31 -26.95
CA MET A 58 -17.61 31.90 -25.77
C MET A 58 -17.87 33.39 -25.65
N VAL A 59 -18.17 33.85 -24.44
CA VAL A 59 -18.34 35.27 -24.10
C VAL A 59 -17.72 35.59 -22.75
N ASP A 60 -17.19 36.81 -22.60
CA ASP A 60 -16.83 37.34 -21.29
C ASP A 60 -18.11 37.64 -20.50
N ILE A 61 -18.16 37.22 -19.24
CA ILE A 61 -19.31 37.44 -18.36
C ILE A 61 -19.71 38.91 -18.25
N LYS A 62 -18.75 39.85 -18.36
CA LYS A 62 -19.00 41.30 -18.31
C LYS A 62 -19.89 41.79 -19.45
N VAL A 63 -19.92 41.08 -20.57
CA VAL A 63 -20.71 41.42 -21.76
C VAL A 63 -22.11 40.79 -21.70
N VAL A 64 -22.34 39.85 -20.78
CA VAL A 64 -23.60 39.13 -20.66
C VAL A 64 -24.63 39.96 -19.90
N ASP A 65 -25.78 40.20 -20.54
CA ASP A 65 -26.93 40.83 -19.88
C ASP A 65 -27.61 39.86 -18.91
N LEU A 66 -27.23 39.95 -17.64
CA LEU A 66 -27.73 39.10 -16.55
C LEU A 66 -29.26 39.13 -16.41
N LYS A 67 -29.93 40.20 -16.86
CA LYS A 67 -31.40 40.32 -16.77
C LYS A 67 -32.12 39.38 -17.74
N LYS A 68 -31.46 38.92 -18.80
CA LYS A 68 -32.03 38.00 -19.81
C LYS A 68 -31.80 36.53 -19.48
N VAL A 69 -30.93 36.24 -18.50
CA VAL A 69 -30.58 34.88 -18.10
C VAL A 69 -31.79 34.20 -17.46
N LYS A 70 -32.21 33.10 -18.08
CA LYS A 70 -33.25 32.21 -17.55
C LYS A 70 -32.67 30.94 -16.97
N ARG A 71 -31.58 30.43 -17.55
CA ARG A 71 -31.02 29.13 -17.21
C ARG A 71 -29.51 29.18 -17.02
N LEU A 72 -29.05 28.53 -15.97
CA LEU A 72 -27.66 28.20 -15.73
C LEU A 72 -27.45 26.69 -15.88
N VAL A 73 -26.51 26.29 -16.71
CA VAL A 73 -26.08 24.91 -16.86
C VAL A 73 -24.70 24.80 -16.21
N LEU A 74 -24.63 24.03 -15.12
CA LEU A 74 -23.40 23.67 -14.44
C LEU A 74 -22.93 22.32 -14.97
N VAL A 75 -21.69 22.28 -15.42
CA VAL A 75 -21.03 21.03 -15.81
C VAL A 75 -19.81 20.80 -14.94
N ASP A 76 -19.56 19.52 -14.62
CA ASP A 76 -18.40 19.05 -13.88
C ASP A 76 -18.22 19.69 -12.49
N THR A 77 -19.31 20.25 -11.97
CA THR A 77 -19.36 20.79 -10.62
C THR A 77 -20.79 20.97 -10.17
N LYS A 78 -21.00 20.76 -8.87
CA LYS A 78 -22.23 21.12 -8.16
C LYS A 78 -21.98 22.01 -6.95
N GLN A 79 -20.75 22.52 -6.77
CA GLN A 79 -20.40 23.32 -5.61
C GLN A 79 -20.33 24.82 -5.96
N ALA A 80 -21.07 25.65 -5.21
CA ALA A 80 -21.04 27.11 -5.39
C ALA A 80 -19.64 27.71 -5.19
N GLY A 81 -18.83 27.14 -4.29
CA GLY A 81 -17.46 27.60 -4.04
C GLY A 81 -16.52 27.40 -5.25
N ARG A 82 -16.79 26.39 -6.09
CA ARG A 82 -15.92 26.04 -7.22
C ARG A 82 -16.16 26.90 -8.47
N ILE A 83 -17.26 27.66 -8.55
CA ILE A 83 -17.56 28.56 -9.69
C ILE A 83 -17.05 30.00 -9.49
N GLY A 84 -16.37 30.29 -8.36
CA GLY A 84 -15.66 31.54 -8.12
C GLY A 84 -16.52 32.80 -8.27
N LYS A 85 -16.05 33.78 -9.06
CA LYS A 85 -16.75 35.07 -9.28
C LYS A 85 -18.12 34.92 -9.94
N LEU A 86 -18.38 33.78 -10.60
CA LEU A 86 -19.64 33.47 -11.26
C LEU A 86 -20.72 32.99 -10.29
N SER A 87 -20.40 32.78 -9.01
CA SER A 87 -21.37 32.50 -7.94
C SER A 87 -22.45 33.58 -7.82
N SER A 88 -22.14 34.81 -8.21
CA SER A 88 -23.11 35.92 -8.27
C SER A 88 -24.32 35.63 -9.17
N LEU A 89 -24.18 34.75 -10.16
CA LEU A 89 -25.28 34.31 -11.02
C LEU A 89 -26.38 33.57 -10.25
N LEU A 90 -26.03 32.88 -9.17
CA LEU A 90 -26.98 32.12 -8.35
C LEU A 90 -28.02 33.03 -7.66
N ASN A 91 -27.75 34.33 -7.56
CA ASN A 91 -28.66 35.31 -6.96
C ASN A 91 -29.73 35.82 -7.94
N ILE A 92 -29.73 35.37 -9.21
CA ILE A 92 -30.73 35.78 -10.19
C ILE A 92 -32.09 35.19 -9.82
N PRO A 93 -33.15 36.00 -9.68
CA PRO A 93 -34.48 35.49 -9.36
C PRO A 93 -35.05 34.64 -10.50
N ASP A 94 -35.69 33.53 -10.13
CA ASP A 94 -36.30 32.52 -11.02
C ASP A 94 -35.30 31.81 -11.95
N LEU A 95 -34.04 31.71 -11.55
CA LEU A 95 -33.01 31.01 -12.32
C LEU A 95 -33.24 29.49 -12.33
N GLU A 96 -33.36 28.90 -13.51
CA GLU A 96 -33.37 27.44 -13.68
C GLU A 96 -31.93 26.92 -13.67
N ILE A 97 -31.57 26.07 -12.70
CA ILE A 97 -30.23 25.46 -12.63
C ILE A 97 -30.31 24.02 -13.16
N HIS A 98 -29.49 23.68 -14.14
CA HIS A 98 -29.33 22.32 -14.66
C HIS A 98 -27.90 21.85 -14.37
N ILE A 99 -27.74 20.70 -13.73
CA ILE A 99 -26.44 20.19 -13.25
C ILE A 99 -26.12 18.87 -13.92
N TYR A 100 -24.90 18.76 -14.44
CA TYR A 100 -24.30 17.52 -14.95
C TYR A 100 -22.97 17.34 -14.23
N ASP A 101 -22.86 16.31 -13.40
CA ASP A 101 -21.67 16.08 -12.58
C ASP A 101 -21.45 14.59 -12.33
N HIS A 102 -20.21 14.19 -12.12
CA HIS A 102 -19.82 12.82 -11.78
C HIS A 102 -19.21 12.68 -10.36
N HIS A 103 -18.87 13.80 -9.71
CA HIS A 103 -18.24 13.83 -8.39
C HIS A 103 -19.16 13.28 -7.28
N PRO A 104 -18.63 12.61 -6.23
CA PRO A 104 -19.42 12.20 -5.07
C PRO A 104 -20.19 13.36 -4.43
N SER A 105 -21.34 13.09 -3.80
CA SER A 105 -22.12 14.11 -3.11
C SER A 105 -21.40 14.64 -1.87
N ALA A 106 -21.44 15.96 -1.69
CA ALA A 106 -20.80 16.65 -0.59
C ALA A 106 -21.78 17.60 0.12
N PRO A 107 -21.57 17.92 1.41
CA PRO A 107 -22.32 18.96 2.09
C PRO A 107 -22.16 20.31 1.38
N GLY A 108 -23.26 20.98 1.07
CA GLY A 108 -23.25 22.28 0.36
C GLY A 108 -23.38 22.19 -1.16
N ASP A 109 -23.66 21.01 -1.71
CA ASP A 109 -24.00 20.85 -3.12
C ASP A 109 -25.24 21.69 -3.49
N LEU A 110 -25.15 22.37 -4.63
CA LEU A 110 -26.25 23.11 -5.24
C LEU A 110 -27.34 22.16 -5.70
N LYS A 111 -28.59 22.61 -5.56
CA LYS A 111 -29.76 21.90 -6.08
C LYS A 111 -30.25 22.55 -7.36
N GLY A 112 -30.53 21.72 -8.35
CA GLY A 112 -30.98 22.12 -9.67
C GLY A 112 -32.43 21.71 -9.94
N LYS A 113 -33.04 22.36 -10.93
CA LYS A 113 -34.30 21.88 -11.53
C LYS A 113 -34.10 20.58 -12.32
N LEU A 114 -32.91 20.40 -12.87
CA LEU A 114 -32.46 19.15 -13.50
C LEU A 114 -31.10 18.79 -12.89
N GLU A 115 -30.98 17.57 -12.39
CA GLU A 115 -29.73 17.04 -11.86
C GLU A 115 -29.46 15.69 -12.52
N ILE A 116 -28.38 15.61 -13.29
CA ILE A 116 -27.87 14.36 -13.85
C ILE A 116 -26.54 14.08 -13.20
N HIS A 117 -26.59 13.28 -12.14
CA HIS A 117 -25.43 12.85 -11.37
C HIS A 117 -25.24 11.34 -11.52
N GLN A 118 -24.08 10.93 -12.04
CA GLN A 118 -23.78 9.52 -12.28
C GLN A 118 -22.29 9.22 -12.05
N PRO A 119 -21.93 8.09 -11.41
CA PRO A 119 -20.54 7.75 -11.16
C PRO A 119 -19.90 7.22 -12.46
N THR A 120 -19.21 8.10 -13.17
CA THR A 120 -18.37 7.79 -14.35
C THR A 120 -16.96 8.30 -14.14
N GLY A 121 -16.00 7.80 -14.93
CA GLY A 121 -14.61 8.22 -14.83
C GLY A 121 -14.38 9.67 -15.27
N ALA A 122 -15.24 10.20 -16.14
CA ALA A 122 -15.29 11.61 -16.54
C ALA A 122 -16.74 12.10 -16.62
N ASN A 123 -17.01 13.38 -16.40
CA ASN A 123 -18.32 13.99 -16.57
C ASN A 123 -18.76 14.05 -18.04
N VAL A 124 -17.84 14.29 -18.99
CA VAL A 124 -18.17 14.32 -20.41
C VAL A 124 -18.72 12.98 -20.92
N THR A 125 -18.38 11.85 -20.27
CA THR A 125 -18.98 10.53 -20.55
C THR A 125 -20.50 10.57 -20.45
N ILE A 126 -21.04 11.21 -19.41
CA ILE A 126 -22.49 11.36 -19.19
C ILE A 126 -23.10 12.14 -20.36
N LEU A 127 -22.48 13.26 -20.72
CA LEU A 127 -22.98 14.13 -21.78
C LEU A 127 -22.89 13.46 -23.16
N ALA A 128 -21.79 12.78 -23.46
CA ALA A 128 -21.61 12.03 -24.71
C ALA A 128 -22.66 10.94 -24.89
N GLU A 129 -23.02 10.22 -23.82
CA GLU A 129 -24.11 9.25 -23.86
C GLU A 129 -25.47 9.90 -24.15
N ILE A 130 -25.75 11.08 -23.57
CA ILE A 130 -26.98 11.84 -23.84
C ILE A 130 -27.01 12.30 -25.30
N LEU A 131 -25.90 12.83 -25.83
CA LEU A 131 -25.78 13.24 -27.23
C LEU A 131 -26.02 12.06 -28.17
N ARG A 132 -25.42 10.90 -27.89
CA ARG A 132 -25.64 9.66 -28.64
C ARG A 132 -27.10 9.23 -28.62
N LYS A 133 -27.72 9.20 -27.43
CA LYS A 133 -29.13 8.80 -27.25
C LYS A 133 -30.09 9.72 -28.00
N ARG A 134 -29.80 11.03 -28.02
CA ARG A 134 -30.59 12.05 -28.73
C ARG A 134 -30.23 12.18 -30.21
N ARG A 135 -29.26 11.40 -30.71
CA ARG A 135 -28.76 11.45 -32.10
C ARG A 135 -28.34 12.85 -32.53
N ILE A 136 -27.74 13.61 -31.62
CA ILE A 136 -27.20 14.94 -31.93
C ILE A 136 -25.89 14.76 -32.70
N ALA A 137 -25.73 15.49 -33.81
CA ALA A 137 -24.55 15.41 -34.66
C ALA A 137 -23.31 16.01 -33.95
N ILE A 138 -22.18 15.31 -34.07
CA ILE A 138 -20.88 15.69 -33.51
C ILE A 138 -19.87 15.69 -34.66
N THR A 139 -19.09 16.77 -34.81
CA THR A 139 -17.99 16.84 -35.78
C THR A 139 -16.74 16.11 -35.29
N SER A 140 -15.74 15.88 -36.15
CA SER A 140 -14.47 15.27 -35.75
C SER A 140 -13.75 16.08 -34.66
N ASP A 141 -13.78 17.41 -34.76
CA ASP A 141 -13.10 18.31 -33.82
C ASP A 141 -13.80 18.29 -32.46
N GLU A 142 -15.14 18.37 -32.48
CA GLU A 142 -15.96 18.24 -31.27
C GLU A 142 -15.75 16.88 -30.61
N ALA A 143 -15.69 15.81 -31.40
CA ALA A 143 -15.44 14.46 -30.91
C ALA A 143 -14.04 14.32 -30.31
N THR A 144 -13.04 14.98 -30.90
CA THR A 144 -11.66 14.99 -30.39
C THR A 144 -11.58 15.69 -29.03
N VAL A 145 -12.19 16.87 -28.87
CA VAL A 145 -12.22 17.60 -27.60
C VAL A 145 -12.99 16.82 -26.53
N MET A 146 -14.15 16.25 -26.89
CA MET A 146 -14.91 15.43 -25.94
C MET A 146 -14.14 14.18 -25.49
N CYS A 147 -13.39 13.55 -26.40
CA CYS A 147 -12.63 12.35 -26.10
C CYS A 147 -11.38 12.68 -25.26
N LEU A 148 -10.77 13.84 -25.48
CA LEU A 148 -9.67 14.36 -24.66
C LEU A 148 -10.07 14.47 -23.18
N GLY A 149 -11.28 14.98 -22.88
CA GLY A 149 -11.79 15.04 -21.51
C GLY A 149 -11.89 13.67 -20.85
N ILE A 150 -12.40 12.65 -21.58
CA ILE A 150 -12.44 11.26 -21.07
C ILE A 150 -11.03 10.76 -20.77
N TYR A 151 -10.10 10.93 -21.70
CA TYR A 151 -8.75 10.40 -21.51
C TYR A 151 -7.98 11.11 -20.40
N GLU A 152 -8.18 12.41 -20.17
CA GLU A 152 -7.51 13.11 -19.06
C GLU A 152 -7.99 12.58 -17.71
N ASP A 153 -9.31 12.56 -17.49
CA ASP A 153 -9.87 12.30 -16.16
C ASP A 153 -9.89 10.81 -15.78
N THR A 154 -9.78 9.94 -16.78
CA THR A 154 -9.55 8.49 -16.58
C THR A 154 -8.07 8.12 -16.49
N GLY A 155 -7.15 9.08 -16.65
CA GLY A 155 -5.71 8.81 -16.70
C GLY A 155 -5.34 7.86 -17.84
N SER A 156 -5.87 8.12 -19.03
CA SER A 156 -5.82 7.21 -20.19
C SER A 156 -6.36 5.82 -19.84
N PHE A 157 -7.51 5.78 -19.17
CA PHE A 157 -8.20 4.57 -18.69
C PHE A 157 -7.45 3.73 -17.64
N THR A 158 -6.47 4.31 -16.96
CA THR A 158 -5.68 3.58 -15.93
C THR A 158 -6.11 3.89 -14.51
N PHE A 159 -6.90 4.95 -14.28
CA PHE A 159 -7.35 5.30 -12.95
C PHE A 159 -8.47 4.37 -12.44
N PRO A 160 -8.52 4.05 -11.13
CA PRO A 160 -9.55 3.17 -10.57
C PRO A 160 -10.99 3.69 -10.70
N SER A 161 -11.18 5.00 -10.90
CA SER A 161 -12.48 5.63 -11.16
C SER A 161 -13.04 5.32 -12.56
N THR A 162 -12.21 4.82 -13.48
CA THR A 162 -12.59 4.50 -14.86
C THR A 162 -13.67 3.40 -14.88
N THR A 163 -14.72 3.61 -15.66
CA THR A 163 -15.85 2.69 -15.81
C THR A 163 -15.96 2.17 -17.25
N GLU A 164 -16.71 1.08 -17.44
CA GLU A 164 -17.05 0.57 -18.79
C GLU A 164 -17.73 1.63 -19.68
N ARG A 165 -18.45 2.57 -19.06
CA ARG A 165 -19.17 3.63 -19.75
C ARG A 165 -18.22 4.61 -20.41
N ASP A 166 -17.08 4.89 -19.79
CA ASP A 166 -16.04 5.77 -20.34
C ASP A 166 -15.46 5.15 -21.63
N PHE A 167 -15.19 3.84 -21.64
CA PHE A 167 -14.78 3.13 -22.85
C PHE A 167 -15.84 3.19 -23.95
N LYS A 168 -17.13 2.99 -23.62
CA LYS A 168 -18.23 3.06 -24.60
C LYS A 168 -18.42 4.47 -25.15
N ALA A 169 -18.25 5.50 -24.33
CA ALA A 169 -18.31 6.89 -24.76
C ALA A 169 -17.12 7.24 -25.65
N ALA A 170 -15.89 6.86 -25.27
CA ALA A 170 -14.70 7.05 -26.08
C ALA A 170 -14.81 6.33 -27.43
N ALA A 171 -15.28 5.08 -27.46
CA ALA A 171 -15.53 4.34 -28.70
C ALA A 171 -16.56 5.04 -29.60
N PHE A 172 -17.62 5.61 -29.01
CA PHE A 172 -18.59 6.41 -29.74
C PHE A 172 -17.95 7.67 -30.34
N LEU A 173 -17.17 8.42 -29.56
CA LEU A 173 -16.50 9.63 -30.05
C LEU A 173 -15.45 9.30 -31.13
N LEU A 174 -14.73 8.20 -30.98
CA LEU A 174 -13.82 7.70 -32.01
C LEU A 174 -14.56 7.38 -33.30
N SER A 175 -15.76 6.77 -33.22
CA SER A 175 -16.62 6.53 -34.39
C SER A 175 -17.12 7.82 -35.07
N LYS A 176 -17.00 8.98 -34.40
CA LYS A 176 -17.28 10.32 -34.94
C LYS A 176 -16.05 11.04 -35.46
N GLY A 177 -14.89 10.37 -35.48
CA GLY A 177 -13.65 10.91 -36.02
C GLY A 177 -12.76 11.61 -34.99
N ALA A 178 -12.89 11.28 -33.70
CA ALA A 178 -11.94 11.77 -32.70
C ALA A 178 -10.50 11.36 -33.05
N ASN A 179 -9.55 12.30 -33.02
CA ASN A 179 -8.16 12.05 -33.39
C ASN A 179 -7.31 11.68 -32.16
N LEU A 180 -7.00 10.38 -32.03
CA LEU A 180 -6.20 9.86 -30.91
C LEU A 180 -4.76 10.41 -30.89
N ASN A 181 -4.17 10.75 -32.03
CA ASN A 181 -2.82 11.33 -32.05
C ASN A 181 -2.81 12.72 -31.41
N THR A 182 -3.81 13.55 -31.73
CA THR A 182 -3.99 14.85 -31.09
C THR A 182 -4.21 14.70 -29.59
N ILE A 183 -5.05 13.73 -29.18
CA ILE A 183 -5.33 13.46 -27.77
C ILE A 183 -4.06 13.02 -27.03
N SER A 184 -3.32 12.06 -27.58
CA SER A 184 -2.08 11.56 -26.99
C SER A 184 -1.05 12.67 -26.79
N ASN A 185 -0.87 13.53 -27.78
CA ASN A 185 0.10 14.64 -27.71
C ASN A 185 -0.27 15.69 -26.66
N LEU A 186 -1.56 15.87 -26.36
CA LEU A 186 -2.03 16.85 -25.38
C LEU A 186 -2.02 16.32 -23.94
N ILE A 187 -2.17 15.00 -23.77
CA ILE A 187 -2.13 14.34 -22.46
C ILE A 187 -0.70 14.07 -22.01
N ALA A 188 0.20 13.81 -22.95
CA ALA A 188 1.61 13.67 -22.65
C ALA A 188 2.14 15.00 -22.09
N ARG A 189 2.23 15.11 -20.76
CA ARG A 189 3.11 16.09 -20.09
C ARG A 189 4.56 15.69 -20.39
N GLU A 190 4.99 15.99 -21.62
CA GLU A 190 6.38 15.88 -22.02
C GLU A 190 7.20 16.87 -21.21
N LEU A 191 8.42 16.46 -20.84
CA LEU A 191 9.35 17.38 -20.21
C LEU A 191 9.82 18.35 -21.28
N SER A 192 9.82 19.65 -20.99
CA SER A 192 10.60 20.56 -21.82
C SER A 192 12.09 20.17 -21.76
N PRO A 193 12.90 20.54 -22.78
CA PRO A 193 14.35 20.34 -22.73
C PRO A 193 14.98 20.89 -21.43
N ASP A 194 14.54 22.06 -20.97
CA ASP A 194 15.02 22.66 -19.71
C ASP A 194 14.64 21.81 -18.49
N GLN A 195 13.41 21.30 -18.44
CA GLN A 195 12.97 20.40 -17.38
C GLN A 195 13.71 19.05 -17.41
N PHE A 196 14.10 18.58 -18.58
CA PHE A 196 14.93 17.39 -18.71
C PHE A 196 16.36 17.63 -18.18
N GLY A 197 16.94 18.79 -18.49
CA GLY A 197 18.23 19.22 -17.92
C GLY A 197 18.19 19.28 -16.40
N ILE A 198 17.18 19.95 -15.84
CA ILE A 198 16.97 20.03 -14.39
C ILE A 198 16.78 18.63 -13.77
N LEU A 199 15.99 17.76 -14.40
CA LEU A 199 15.79 16.40 -13.92
C LEU A 199 17.12 15.62 -13.90
N ASN A 200 17.95 15.76 -14.92
CA ASN A 200 19.28 15.17 -14.96
C ASN A 200 20.15 15.72 -13.82
N ASP A 201 20.16 17.03 -13.59
CA ASP A 201 20.93 17.65 -12.50
C ASP A 201 20.46 17.16 -11.12
N MET A 202 19.15 17.00 -10.93
CA MET A 202 18.59 16.41 -9.71
C MET A 202 19.06 14.96 -9.48
N ILE A 203 19.16 14.17 -10.55
CA ILE A 203 19.61 12.76 -10.46
C ILE A 203 21.10 12.70 -10.14
N GLN A 204 21.92 13.51 -10.81
CA GLN A 204 23.36 13.57 -10.57
C GLN A 204 23.69 14.13 -9.18
N GLY A 205 22.90 15.09 -8.69
CA GLY A 205 23.03 15.70 -7.37
C GLY A 205 22.36 14.92 -6.22
N ALA A 206 21.83 13.72 -6.50
CA ALA A 206 21.11 12.93 -5.50
C ALA A 206 22.07 12.26 -4.50
N THR A 207 21.91 12.56 -3.22
CA THR A 207 22.59 11.89 -2.10
C THR A 207 21.60 10.99 -1.37
N ARG A 208 22.02 9.76 -1.04
CA ARG A 208 21.20 8.78 -0.31
C ARG A 208 21.66 8.70 1.15
N TYR A 209 20.72 8.91 2.06
CA TYR A 209 20.91 8.77 3.50
C TYR A 209 20.20 7.52 4.00
N TYR A 210 20.82 6.82 4.95
CA TYR A 210 20.21 5.69 5.63
C TYR A 210 19.99 6.06 7.10
N ILE A 211 18.72 6.24 7.48
CA ILE A 211 18.30 6.66 8.81
C ILE A 211 17.45 5.54 9.39
N ASP A 212 17.89 4.92 10.49
CA ASP A 212 17.26 3.74 11.10
C ASP A 212 16.97 2.59 10.10
N GLY A 213 17.81 2.45 9.08
CA GLY A 213 17.66 1.45 8.02
C GLY A 213 16.61 1.78 6.95
N ILE A 214 16.06 2.99 6.96
CA ILE A 214 15.20 3.57 5.93
C ILE A 214 16.05 4.43 4.99
N GLU A 215 15.91 4.22 3.69
CA GLU A 215 16.57 5.02 2.66
C GLU A 215 15.79 6.32 2.40
N VAL A 216 16.47 7.45 2.56
CA VAL A 216 15.97 8.79 2.27
C VAL A 216 16.89 9.45 1.24
N THR A 217 16.34 9.82 0.09
CA THR A 217 17.10 10.51 -0.95
C THR A 217 16.92 12.02 -0.82
N LEU A 218 18.01 12.77 -0.89
CA LEU A 218 18.03 14.22 -0.95
C LEU A 218 18.70 14.66 -2.25
N THR A 219 18.17 15.68 -2.90
CA THR A 219 18.82 16.33 -4.05
C THR A 219 18.74 17.84 -3.92
N SER A 220 19.76 18.51 -4.42
CA SER A 220 19.96 19.96 -4.29
C SER A 220 20.27 20.54 -5.67
N ILE A 221 19.48 21.51 -6.13
CA ILE A 221 19.70 22.21 -7.41
C ILE A 221 19.65 23.73 -7.25
N THR A 222 20.24 24.43 -8.21
CA THR A 222 20.18 25.90 -8.31
C THR A 222 19.74 26.30 -9.72
N ALA A 223 18.75 27.17 -9.81
CA ALA A 223 18.28 27.73 -11.07
C ALA A 223 18.19 29.27 -10.97
N GLY A 224 18.61 29.94 -12.05
CA GLY A 224 18.52 31.40 -12.15
C GLY A 224 17.07 31.90 -12.16
N ASP A 225 16.18 31.14 -12.82
CA ASP A 225 14.76 31.45 -12.95
C ASP A 225 13.88 30.48 -12.16
N TYR A 226 12.61 30.88 -11.97
CA TYR A 226 11.60 30.02 -11.37
C TYR A 226 11.30 28.81 -12.27
N ILE A 227 11.38 27.61 -11.70
CA ILE A 227 11.09 26.35 -12.40
C ILE A 227 9.59 26.06 -12.28
N PRO A 228 8.82 26.12 -13.38
CA PRO A 228 7.40 25.77 -13.34
C PRO A 228 7.21 24.29 -13.01
N ASP A 229 6.24 23.99 -12.16
CA ASP A 229 5.88 22.63 -11.75
C ASP A 229 7.05 21.80 -11.22
N PHE A 230 7.94 22.40 -10.42
CA PHE A 230 9.06 21.67 -9.81
C PHE A 230 8.63 20.40 -9.07
N ALA A 231 7.46 20.42 -8.41
CA ALA A 231 6.91 19.23 -7.76
C ALA A 231 6.63 18.05 -8.71
N PHE A 232 6.31 18.32 -9.98
CA PHE A 232 6.16 17.30 -11.01
C PHE A 232 7.50 16.64 -11.34
N LEU A 233 8.60 17.41 -11.42
CA LEU A 233 9.95 16.87 -11.63
C LEU A 233 10.37 15.94 -10.48
N VAL A 234 10.13 16.37 -9.24
CA VAL A 234 10.38 15.55 -8.03
C VAL A 234 9.59 14.25 -8.06
N GLN A 235 8.30 14.31 -8.39
CA GLN A 235 7.47 13.11 -8.53
C GLN A 235 7.96 12.20 -9.67
N LYS A 236 8.38 12.78 -10.80
CA LYS A 236 8.89 12.02 -11.94
C LYS A 236 10.19 11.30 -11.59
N MET A 237 11.13 11.99 -10.92
CA MET A 237 12.35 11.39 -10.39
C MET A 237 12.07 10.25 -9.41
N LEU A 238 11.21 10.47 -8.41
CA LEU A 238 10.82 9.45 -7.41
C LEU A 238 10.26 8.17 -8.07
N ARG A 239 9.54 8.31 -9.20
CA ARG A 239 9.02 7.17 -9.95
C ARG A 239 10.09 6.51 -10.81
N MET A 240 10.93 7.31 -11.48
CA MET A 240 11.95 6.82 -12.41
C MET A 240 13.07 6.07 -11.69
N GLU A 241 13.56 6.61 -10.57
CA GLU A 241 14.62 6.02 -9.74
C GLU A 241 14.07 5.02 -8.69
N GLU A 242 12.77 4.70 -8.74
CA GLU A 242 12.06 3.80 -7.81
C GLU A 242 12.24 4.11 -6.31
N LEU A 243 12.52 5.37 -5.95
CA LEU A 243 12.86 5.78 -4.59
C LEU A 243 11.69 5.64 -3.59
N ASN A 244 11.99 5.31 -2.34
CA ASN A 244 11.01 5.25 -1.24
C ASN A 244 10.62 6.65 -0.75
N SER A 245 11.59 7.54 -0.61
CA SER A 245 11.37 8.94 -0.25
C SER A 245 12.40 9.85 -0.93
N LEU A 246 11.97 11.06 -1.29
CA LEU A 246 12.79 12.05 -1.98
C LEU A 246 12.48 13.44 -1.42
N PHE A 247 13.53 14.17 -1.03
CA PHE A 247 13.52 15.57 -0.69
C PHE A 247 14.34 16.34 -1.71
N ALA A 248 13.71 17.27 -2.43
CA ALA A 248 14.40 18.09 -3.41
C ALA A 248 14.42 19.54 -2.95
N ILE A 249 15.62 20.09 -2.81
CA ILE A 249 15.90 21.48 -2.45
C ILE A 249 16.28 22.22 -3.73
N ALA A 250 15.57 23.29 -4.05
CA ALA A 250 15.84 24.11 -5.22
C ALA A 250 15.97 25.58 -4.83
N LEU A 251 17.15 26.15 -5.06
CA LEU A 251 17.35 27.60 -5.02
C LEU A 251 16.89 28.18 -6.36
N MET A 252 15.81 28.97 -6.33
CA MET A 252 15.27 29.66 -7.51
C MET A 252 15.24 31.15 -7.25
N GLY A 253 16.15 31.89 -7.88
CA GLY A 253 16.37 33.31 -7.57
C GLY A 253 16.82 33.49 -6.12
N ASN A 254 16.01 34.17 -5.30
CA ASN A 254 16.31 34.45 -3.88
C ASN A 254 15.50 33.61 -2.88
N LYS A 255 14.82 32.55 -3.34
CA LYS A 255 13.99 31.69 -2.50
C LYS A 255 14.41 30.24 -2.65
N ILE A 256 14.36 29.51 -1.54
CA ILE A 256 14.59 28.08 -1.52
C ILE A 256 13.23 27.38 -1.46
N TYR A 257 12.99 26.49 -2.41
CA TYR A 257 11.83 25.62 -2.43
C TYR A 257 12.27 24.22 -2.02
N VAL A 258 11.62 23.65 -1.02
CA VAL A 258 11.81 22.26 -0.63
C VAL A 258 10.54 21.50 -0.99
N VAL A 259 10.64 20.48 -1.84
CA VAL A 259 9.51 19.61 -2.17
C VAL A 259 9.87 18.19 -1.79
N ALA A 260 8.96 17.55 -1.05
CA ALA A 260 9.18 16.19 -0.56
C ALA A 260 8.06 15.25 -0.98
N ARG A 261 8.44 14.00 -1.25
CA ARG A 261 7.54 12.90 -1.57
C ARG A 261 7.98 11.63 -0.85
N SER A 262 7.01 10.84 -0.39
CA SER A 262 7.26 9.53 0.23
C SER A 262 6.24 8.51 -0.27
N LYS A 263 6.69 7.25 -0.39
CA LYS A 263 5.86 6.06 -0.65
C LYS A 263 5.63 5.24 0.63
N ILE A 264 6.28 5.59 1.73
CA ILE A 264 6.35 4.79 2.95
C ILE A 264 5.90 5.64 4.17
N PRO A 265 5.11 5.08 5.09
CA PRO A 265 4.56 5.81 6.24
C PRO A 265 5.62 6.16 7.30
N GLU A 266 6.79 5.52 7.28
CA GLU A 266 7.90 5.79 8.19
C GLU A 266 8.59 7.14 7.91
N VAL A 267 8.36 7.72 6.73
CA VAL A 267 8.84 9.05 6.34
C VAL A 267 7.63 9.94 6.07
N ASP A 268 7.09 10.55 7.13
CA ASP A 268 6.00 11.53 7.04
C ASP A 268 6.55 12.89 6.59
N VAL A 269 6.48 13.15 5.29
CA VAL A 269 7.04 14.38 4.72
C VAL A 269 6.26 15.63 5.10
N GLY A 270 5.00 15.49 5.52
CA GLY A 270 4.16 16.59 5.99
C GLY A 270 4.65 17.15 7.31
N ILE A 271 4.94 16.27 8.28
CA ILE A 271 5.51 16.65 9.58
C ILE A 271 6.92 17.22 9.39
N ILE A 272 7.78 16.52 8.63
CA ILE A 272 9.17 16.91 8.39
C ILE A 272 9.26 18.31 7.78
N LEU A 273 8.50 18.59 6.71
CA LEU A 273 8.50 19.93 6.10
C LEU A 273 7.73 20.96 6.91
N GLY A 274 6.79 20.56 7.76
CA GLY A 274 6.12 21.45 8.72
C GLY A 274 7.12 22.11 9.68
N LEU A 275 8.13 21.35 10.13
CA LEU A 275 9.21 21.87 10.99
C LEU A 275 10.12 22.88 10.28
N LEU A 276 10.17 22.86 8.94
CA LEU A 276 10.86 23.85 8.10
C LEU A 276 9.96 25.04 7.69
N GLY A 277 8.79 25.19 8.33
CA GLY A 277 7.84 26.26 8.02
C GLY A 277 7.00 26.01 6.75
N GLY A 278 6.96 24.76 6.28
CA GLY A 278 6.11 24.31 5.18
C GLY A 278 4.83 23.62 5.63
N GLY A 279 4.32 22.72 4.79
CA GLY A 279 3.16 21.89 5.09
C GLY A 279 2.77 20.95 3.96
N GLY A 280 1.84 20.05 4.24
CA GLY A 280 1.33 19.09 3.27
C GLY A 280 0.70 17.86 3.91
N HIS A 281 0.63 16.78 3.13
CA HIS A 281 0.17 15.47 3.56
C HIS A 281 1.35 14.54 3.85
N PRO A 282 1.13 13.41 4.55
CA PRO A 282 2.20 12.47 4.91
C PRO A 282 3.07 11.97 3.76
N PHE A 283 2.53 11.94 2.53
CA PHE A 283 3.22 11.45 1.33
C PHE A 283 3.67 12.56 0.37
N ALA A 284 3.22 13.79 0.58
CA ALA A 284 3.48 14.91 -0.32
C ALA A 284 3.39 16.25 0.41
N ALA A 285 4.51 16.97 0.48
CA ALA A 285 4.59 18.26 1.15
C ALA A 285 5.54 19.22 0.43
N SER A 286 5.49 20.49 0.81
CA SER A 286 6.41 21.52 0.34
C SER A 286 6.66 22.62 1.39
N ALA A 287 7.83 23.24 1.32
CA ALA A 287 8.19 24.42 2.11
C ALA A 287 8.82 25.48 1.20
N THR A 288 8.59 26.76 1.52
CA THR A 288 9.29 27.89 0.90
C THR A 288 10.06 28.63 1.98
N ILE A 289 11.38 28.66 1.84
CA ILE A 289 12.27 29.23 2.85
C ILE A 289 12.90 30.50 2.28
N LYS A 290 12.93 31.54 3.12
CA LYS A 290 13.60 32.82 2.88
C LYS A 290 14.71 32.98 3.92
N ASP A 291 15.71 33.81 3.60
CA ASP A 291 16.73 34.26 4.56
C ASP A 291 17.66 33.15 5.12
N LYS A 292 17.74 32.02 4.42
CA LYS A 292 18.72 30.95 4.68
C LYS A 292 19.46 30.59 3.39
N THR A 293 20.67 30.07 3.52
CA THR A 293 21.39 29.47 2.38
C THR A 293 20.93 28.04 2.14
N GLN A 294 21.12 27.53 0.92
CA GLN A 294 20.77 26.15 0.57
C GLN A 294 21.44 25.14 1.50
N THR A 295 22.72 25.35 1.83
CA THR A 295 23.47 24.50 2.77
C THR A 295 22.88 24.50 4.18
N GLN A 296 22.41 25.65 4.68
CA GLN A 296 21.77 25.72 5.99
C GLN A 296 20.46 24.91 6.00
N VAL A 297 19.65 25.05 4.96
CA VAL A 297 18.40 24.29 4.82
C VAL A 297 18.68 22.78 4.72
N GLU A 298 19.70 22.39 3.98
CA GLU A 298 20.11 20.99 3.85
C GLU A 298 20.54 20.38 5.20
N HIS A 299 21.39 21.07 5.96
CA HIS A 299 21.81 20.62 7.28
C HIS A 299 20.66 20.51 8.28
N GLU A 300 19.75 21.50 8.29
CA GLU A 300 18.58 21.50 9.15
C GLU A 300 17.61 20.37 8.78
N LEU A 301 17.39 20.14 7.49
CA LEU A 301 16.58 19.03 7.01
C LEU A 301 17.16 17.68 7.43
N ILE A 302 18.48 17.48 7.31
CA ILE A 302 19.15 16.25 7.74
C ILE A 302 18.96 16.02 9.25
N ALA A 303 19.11 17.07 10.08
CA ALA A 303 18.88 16.98 11.52
C ALA A 303 17.42 16.57 11.85
N ILE A 304 16.44 17.18 11.17
CA ILE A 304 15.03 16.83 11.32
C ILE A 304 14.77 15.39 10.88
N LEU A 305 15.37 14.96 9.77
CA LEU A 305 15.22 13.59 9.27
C LEU A 305 15.73 12.55 10.28
N HIS A 306 16.87 12.81 10.93
CA HIS A 306 17.40 11.92 11.98
C HIS A 306 16.49 11.84 13.22
N ASP A 307 15.74 12.89 13.54
CA ASP A 307 14.83 12.90 14.68
C ASP A 307 13.46 12.25 14.36
N GLN A 308 12.95 12.48 13.14
CA GLN A 308 11.58 12.12 12.76
C GLN A 308 11.47 10.76 12.05
N VAL A 309 12.51 10.33 11.33
CA VAL A 309 12.49 9.05 10.59
C VAL A 309 12.88 7.92 11.53
N LYS A 310 11.88 7.18 12.03
CA LYS A 310 12.08 6.04 12.92
C LYS A 310 11.57 4.75 12.30
N SER A 311 12.39 3.71 12.36
CA SER A 311 12.00 2.37 11.94
C SER A 311 10.99 1.77 12.91
N ARG A 312 9.73 1.61 12.49
CA ARG A 312 8.67 1.02 13.31
C ARG A 312 8.72 -0.51 13.33
N ARG A 313 9.90 -1.12 13.47
CA ARG A 313 9.98 -2.58 13.68
C ARG A 313 9.61 -2.89 15.12
N LYS A 314 8.53 -3.63 15.30
CA LYS A 314 8.05 -4.06 16.61
C LYS A 314 8.60 -5.44 16.96
N ALA A 315 8.55 -5.81 18.23
CA ALA A 315 8.98 -7.13 18.70
C ALA A 315 8.27 -8.27 17.96
N ILE A 316 6.98 -8.09 17.63
CA ILE A 316 6.20 -9.06 16.85
C ILE A 316 6.76 -9.31 15.45
N ASP A 317 7.41 -8.32 14.84
CA ASP A 317 8.02 -8.45 13.50
C ASP A 317 9.39 -9.13 13.54
N LEU A 318 9.99 -9.25 14.73
CA LEU A 318 11.35 -9.77 14.95
C LEU A 318 11.36 -11.15 15.63
N MET A 319 10.29 -11.50 16.34
CA MET A 319 10.24 -12.71 17.16
C MET A 319 10.05 -13.99 16.33
N SER A 320 10.52 -15.10 16.88
CA SER A 320 10.12 -16.43 16.44
C SER A 320 8.91 -16.89 17.27
N ALA A 321 7.87 -17.36 16.59
CA ALA A 321 6.68 -17.96 17.17
C ALA A 321 6.41 -19.34 16.52
N PRO A 322 5.74 -20.27 17.24
CA PRO A 322 5.44 -20.22 18.67
C PRO A 322 6.71 -20.36 19.54
N PRO A 323 6.73 -19.85 20.79
CA PRO A 323 7.86 -20.01 21.68
C PRO A 323 8.00 -21.48 22.12
N ILE A 324 9.23 -21.99 22.11
CA ILE A 324 9.52 -23.34 22.61
C ILE A 324 9.81 -23.25 24.10
N THR A 325 8.97 -23.90 24.91
CA THR A 325 9.02 -23.86 26.37
C THR A 325 9.29 -25.26 26.95
N VAL A 326 9.73 -25.30 28.21
CA VAL A 326 9.90 -26.51 29.01
C VAL A 326 9.35 -26.27 30.40
N ARG A 327 8.77 -27.29 31.04
CA ARG A 327 8.30 -27.15 32.42
C ARG A 327 9.47 -27.20 33.41
N ALA A 328 9.35 -26.47 34.52
CA ALA A 328 10.36 -26.39 35.56
C ALA A 328 10.70 -27.76 36.23
N ASP A 329 9.75 -28.69 36.25
CA ASP A 329 9.87 -30.03 36.84
C ASP A 329 10.51 -31.08 35.91
N VAL A 330 10.71 -30.76 34.63
CA VAL A 330 11.31 -31.68 33.64
C VAL A 330 12.80 -31.85 33.90
N SER A 331 13.35 -33.04 33.63
CA SER A 331 14.76 -33.34 33.87
C SER A 331 15.68 -32.59 32.90
N CYS A 332 16.92 -32.31 33.31
CA CYS A 332 17.94 -31.73 32.41
C CYS A 332 18.19 -32.59 31.18
N LYS A 333 18.05 -33.91 31.28
CA LYS A 333 18.17 -34.84 30.14
C LYS A 333 17.08 -34.61 29.11
N ASP A 334 15.82 -34.60 29.54
CA ASP A 334 14.69 -34.38 28.62
C ASP A 334 14.72 -32.95 28.03
N ALA A 335 15.16 -31.97 28.81
CA ALA A 335 15.38 -30.62 28.32
C ALA A 335 16.54 -30.55 27.28
N SER A 336 17.58 -31.38 27.42
CA SER A 336 18.61 -31.53 26.39
C SER A 336 18.05 -32.11 25.10
N ASP A 337 17.19 -33.11 25.22
CA ASP A 337 16.53 -33.73 24.07
C ASP A 337 15.66 -32.71 23.34
N LEU A 338 14.94 -31.85 24.05
CA LEU A 338 14.20 -30.72 23.46
C LEU A 338 15.12 -29.72 22.75
N LEU A 339 16.23 -29.30 23.36
CA LEU A 339 17.19 -28.39 22.73
C LEU A 339 17.77 -28.95 21.43
N ASN A 340 18.08 -30.25 21.42
CA ASN A 340 18.61 -30.95 20.25
C ASN A 340 17.53 -31.11 19.18
N ARG A 341 16.33 -31.51 19.59
CA ARG A 341 15.17 -31.72 18.72
C ARG A 341 14.81 -30.48 17.91
N TYR A 342 14.75 -29.32 18.55
CA TYR A 342 14.41 -28.07 17.86
C TYR A 342 15.63 -27.30 17.35
N ASN A 343 16.84 -27.84 17.55
CA ASN A 343 18.10 -27.19 17.23
C ASN A 343 18.20 -25.74 17.76
N ILE A 344 17.80 -25.55 19.01
CA ILE A 344 17.83 -24.26 19.71
C ILE A 344 18.85 -24.29 20.85
N ASN A 345 19.33 -23.11 21.23
CA ASN A 345 20.40 -22.95 22.23
C ASN A 345 19.88 -22.57 23.62
N ALA A 346 18.59 -22.29 23.76
CA ALA A 346 17.95 -21.94 25.01
C ALA A 346 16.47 -22.28 24.99
N LEU A 347 15.92 -22.60 26.17
CA LEU A 347 14.51 -22.87 26.41
C LEU A 347 13.96 -21.86 27.43
N LEU A 348 12.73 -21.42 27.21
CA LEU A 348 11.96 -20.69 28.22
C LEU A 348 11.37 -21.70 29.20
N VAL A 349 11.52 -21.45 30.50
CA VAL A 349 11.02 -22.34 31.55
C VAL A 349 9.71 -21.80 32.09
N ILE A 350 8.69 -22.64 32.05
CA ILE A 350 7.34 -22.33 32.50
C ILE A 350 6.95 -23.17 33.70
N GLU A 351 6.03 -22.65 34.51
CA GLU A 351 5.40 -23.34 35.60
C GLU A 351 3.88 -23.25 35.43
N ARG A 352 3.19 -24.39 35.61
CA ARG A 352 1.73 -24.43 35.67
C ARG A 352 1.32 -24.29 37.13
N PRO A 353 0.58 -23.23 37.50
CA PRO A 353 -0.03 -23.18 38.83
C PRO A 353 -0.94 -24.39 38.98
N SER A 354 -0.82 -25.10 40.09
CA SER A 354 -1.73 -26.20 40.44
C SER A 354 -3.14 -25.66 40.70
N ASP A 355 -4.15 -26.34 40.14
CA ASP A 355 -5.57 -26.00 40.17
C ASP A 355 -6.02 -25.45 41.52
N THR A 356 -6.12 -24.13 41.61
CA THR A 356 -6.87 -23.46 42.66
C THR A 356 -7.76 -22.42 41.99
N ASN A 357 -9.04 -22.79 41.87
CA ASN A 357 -10.18 -21.94 41.53
C ASN A 357 -10.21 -21.34 40.10
N GLY A 358 -10.53 -22.18 39.12
CA GLY A 358 -11.46 -21.85 38.01
C GLY A 358 -11.10 -20.71 37.03
N GLU A 359 -10.01 -19.99 37.21
CA GLU A 359 -9.51 -19.00 36.26
C GLU A 359 -8.44 -19.64 35.36
N LYS A 360 -8.49 -19.31 34.07
CA LYS A 360 -7.69 -19.93 32.99
C LYS A 360 -6.23 -20.13 33.41
N ASN A 361 -5.78 -21.39 33.45
CA ASN A 361 -4.39 -21.80 33.67
C ASN A 361 -3.48 -21.20 32.58
N GLN A 362 -2.90 -20.03 32.83
CA GLN A 362 -1.85 -19.45 31.99
C GLN A 362 -0.50 -20.02 32.43
N ASP A 363 0.28 -20.51 31.47
CA ASP A 363 1.65 -20.98 31.70
C ASP A 363 2.50 -19.80 32.16
N LYS A 364 2.92 -19.81 33.44
CA LYS A 364 3.70 -18.71 34.02
C LYS A 364 5.16 -18.86 33.64
N LEU A 365 5.73 -17.83 33.04
CA LEU A 365 7.16 -17.76 32.74
C LEU A 365 7.96 -17.57 34.04
N VAL A 366 8.83 -18.54 34.37
CA VAL A 366 9.61 -18.57 35.62
C VAL A 366 11.12 -18.46 35.41
N GLY A 367 11.60 -18.65 34.18
CA GLY A 367 13.02 -18.50 33.88
C GLY A 367 13.38 -18.93 32.46
N PHE A 368 14.68 -19.10 32.23
CA PHE A 368 15.20 -19.72 31.00
C PHE A 368 16.41 -20.60 31.32
N ILE A 369 16.69 -21.58 30.47
CA ILE A 369 17.87 -22.44 30.58
C ILE A 369 18.58 -22.54 29.23
N THR A 370 19.91 -22.57 29.25
CA THR A 370 20.73 -22.59 28.01
C THR A 370 21.36 -23.97 27.79
N ARG A 371 21.66 -24.28 26.53
CA ARG A 371 22.35 -25.53 26.15
C ARG A 371 23.64 -25.75 26.91
N GLN A 372 24.43 -24.69 27.11
CA GLN A 372 25.68 -24.76 27.86
C GLN A 372 25.49 -25.19 29.32
N ILE A 373 24.41 -24.77 29.98
CA ILE A 373 24.10 -25.16 31.36
C ILE A 373 23.68 -26.64 31.39
N ILE A 374 22.82 -27.04 30.45
CA ILE A 374 22.33 -28.42 30.36
C ILE A 374 23.46 -29.40 30.05
N GLU A 375 24.33 -29.08 29.09
CA GLU A 375 25.49 -29.91 28.74
C GLU A 375 26.45 -30.09 29.94
N LYS A 376 26.66 -29.04 30.74
CA LYS A 376 27.42 -29.14 32.00
C LYS A 376 26.74 -30.04 33.01
N ALA A 377 25.42 -29.90 33.20
CA ALA A 377 24.66 -30.78 34.10
C ALA A 377 24.77 -32.24 33.66
N LEU A 378 24.66 -32.53 32.36
CA LEU A 378 24.83 -33.88 31.82
C LEU A 378 26.25 -34.42 31.99
N TYR A 379 27.27 -33.60 31.74
CA TYR A 379 28.67 -33.97 31.96
C TYR A 379 28.94 -34.38 33.42
N HIS A 380 28.32 -33.70 34.37
CA HIS A 380 28.42 -34.02 35.80
C HIS A 380 27.45 -35.13 36.26
N GLN A 381 26.79 -35.85 35.33
CA GLN A 381 25.83 -36.93 35.62
C GLN A 381 24.56 -36.47 36.37
N LEU A 382 24.23 -35.17 36.25
CA LEU A 382 23.06 -34.54 36.90
C LEU A 382 21.84 -34.50 35.97
N GLY A 383 21.78 -35.38 34.96
CA GLY A 383 20.73 -35.38 33.95
C GLY A 383 19.31 -35.60 34.50
N ASN A 384 19.18 -36.30 35.64
CA ASN A 384 17.89 -36.57 36.28
C ASN A 384 17.40 -35.42 37.16
N ILE A 385 18.22 -34.40 37.41
CA ILE A 385 17.83 -33.24 38.22
C ILE A 385 16.88 -32.35 37.40
N PRO A 386 15.81 -31.80 38.01
CA PRO A 386 14.88 -30.95 37.31
C PRO A 386 15.52 -29.62 36.87
N VAL A 387 15.05 -29.08 35.74
CA VAL A 387 15.51 -27.83 35.12
C VAL A 387 15.48 -26.66 36.10
N ARG A 388 14.51 -26.60 37.02
CA ARG A 388 14.38 -25.53 38.02
C ARG A 388 15.63 -25.30 38.88
N GLU A 389 16.44 -26.33 39.11
CA GLU A 389 17.62 -26.24 39.97
C GLU A 389 18.79 -25.53 39.28
N TYR A 390 18.78 -25.47 37.94
CA TYR A 390 19.85 -24.88 37.13
C TYR A 390 19.40 -23.76 36.19
N MET A 391 18.09 -23.49 36.11
CA MET A 391 17.57 -22.40 35.30
C MET A 391 17.99 -21.04 35.86
N ASN A 392 18.03 -20.03 34.98
CA ASN A 392 18.14 -18.65 35.40
C ASN A 392 16.74 -18.06 35.61
N THR A 393 16.49 -17.52 36.80
CA THR A 393 15.24 -16.88 37.20
C THR A 393 15.17 -15.39 36.84
N GLU A 394 16.33 -14.76 36.60
CA GLU A 394 16.40 -13.35 36.24
C GLU A 394 16.20 -13.16 34.74
N LEU A 395 14.98 -12.76 34.40
CA LEU A 395 14.48 -12.68 33.04
C LEU A 395 13.78 -11.32 32.84
N VAL A 396 14.06 -10.67 31.71
CA VAL A 396 13.34 -9.49 31.25
C VAL A 396 12.58 -9.86 29.98
N SER A 397 11.39 -9.27 29.80
CA SER A 397 10.56 -9.50 28.63
C SER A 397 10.33 -8.22 27.82
N ALA A 398 10.11 -8.38 26.52
CA ALA A 398 9.59 -7.34 25.64
C ALA A 398 8.06 -7.45 25.52
N LYS A 399 7.39 -6.35 25.22
CA LYS A 399 5.99 -6.36 24.79
C LYS A 399 5.92 -6.62 23.28
N ALA A 400 4.79 -7.09 22.78
CA ALA A 400 4.57 -7.28 21.33
C ALA A 400 4.86 -6.02 20.50
N ASP A 401 4.60 -4.85 21.06
CA ASP A 401 4.75 -3.53 20.45
C ASP A 401 6.08 -2.82 20.78
N SER A 402 6.95 -3.44 21.59
CA SER A 402 8.28 -2.90 21.90
C SER A 402 9.08 -2.66 20.61
N ASP A 403 9.73 -1.51 20.50
CA ASP A 403 10.54 -1.16 19.34
C ASP A 403 11.94 -1.81 19.38
N LEU A 404 12.66 -1.70 18.27
CA LEU A 404 14.00 -2.29 18.13
C LEU A 404 15.00 -1.72 19.16
N GLN A 405 14.88 -0.45 19.55
CA GLN A 405 15.80 0.16 20.51
C GLN A 405 15.57 -0.40 21.91
N GLU A 406 14.32 -0.48 22.35
CA GLU A 406 13.94 -1.08 23.64
C GLU A 406 14.39 -2.55 23.72
N ILE A 407 14.27 -3.29 22.61
CA ILE A 407 14.74 -4.69 22.52
C ILE A 407 16.27 -4.77 22.66
N GLN A 408 17.01 -3.85 22.01
CA GLN A 408 18.47 -3.80 22.08
C GLN A 408 18.95 -3.48 23.49
N GLU A 409 18.41 -2.43 24.11
CA GLU A 409 18.74 -2.02 25.48
C GLU A 409 18.53 -3.18 26.46
N LYS A 410 17.35 -3.82 26.40
CA LYS A 410 17.04 -4.99 27.23
C LYS A 410 18.03 -6.13 27.04
N ILE A 411 18.40 -6.49 25.81
CA ILE A 411 19.35 -7.59 25.55
C ILE A 411 20.77 -7.25 26.00
N ILE A 412 21.21 -6.00 25.83
CA ILE A 412 22.58 -5.56 26.14
C ILE A 412 22.77 -5.37 27.65
N GLU A 413 21.87 -4.63 28.31
CA GLU A 413 21.98 -4.31 29.74
C GLU A 413 21.85 -5.56 30.62
N THR A 414 20.88 -6.41 30.30
CA THR A 414 20.62 -7.64 31.08
C THR A 414 21.55 -8.80 30.71
N LYS A 415 22.36 -8.63 29.64
CA LYS A 415 23.20 -9.68 29.03
C LYS A 415 22.43 -10.96 28.67
N GLN A 416 21.11 -10.89 28.55
CA GLN A 416 20.26 -12.03 28.24
C GLN A 416 20.47 -12.46 26.78
N ARG A 417 20.58 -13.78 26.56
CA ARG A 417 20.74 -14.36 25.21
C ARG A 417 19.41 -14.60 24.50
N ILE A 418 18.33 -14.56 25.27
CA ILE A 418 16.96 -14.89 24.87
C ILE A 418 16.04 -13.86 25.52
N LEU A 419 15.19 -13.23 24.72
CA LEU A 419 14.24 -12.21 25.16
C LEU A 419 12.82 -12.69 24.81
N PRO A 420 12.03 -13.15 25.78
CA PRO A 420 10.63 -13.51 25.58
C PRO A 420 9.80 -12.28 25.26
N VAL A 421 8.88 -12.45 24.31
CA VAL A 421 7.89 -11.44 23.93
C VAL A 421 6.55 -11.84 24.56
N MET A 422 6.02 -10.93 25.37
CA MET A 422 4.80 -11.14 26.17
C MET A 422 3.68 -10.25 25.65
N GLU A 423 2.46 -10.78 25.60
CA GLU A 423 1.25 -10.00 25.35
C GLU A 423 0.14 -10.47 26.29
N LYS A 424 -0.46 -9.53 27.04
CA LYS A 424 -1.55 -9.81 28.02
C LYS A 424 -1.26 -10.95 29.01
N GLY A 425 0.02 -11.16 29.35
CA GLY A 425 0.47 -12.18 30.29
C GLY A 425 0.92 -13.50 29.63
N ASP A 426 0.65 -13.70 28.35
CA ASP A 426 1.03 -14.90 27.61
C ASP A 426 2.36 -14.70 26.86
N ILE A 427 3.13 -15.78 26.75
CA ILE A 427 4.36 -15.82 25.93
C ILE A 427 3.93 -16.03 24.48
N ILE A 428 4.08 -15.01 23.64
CA ILE A 428 3.67 -15.07 22.23
C ILE A 428 4.85 -15.38 21.29
N GLY A 429 6.09 -15.19 21.76
CA GLY A 429 7.27 -15.47 20.95
C GLY A 429 8.57 -15.21 21.69
N VAL A 430 9.67 -15.35 20.95
CA VAL A 430 11.02 -15.18 21.50
C VAL A 430 11.96 -14.53 20.50
N ILE A 431 12.79 -13.60 20.97
CA ILE A 431 13.85 -12.95 20.19
C ILE A 431 15.19 -13.41 20.76
N THR A 432 16.05 -14.02 19.93
CA THR A 432 17.40 -14.39 20.37
C THR A 432 18.41 -13.31 20.00
N ARG A 433 19.54 -13.25 20.73
CA ARG A 433 20.67 -12.38 20.37
C ARG A 433 21.18 -12.63 18.95
N THR A 434 21.13 -13.87 18.47
CA THR A 434 21.51 -14.23 17.10
C THR A 434 20.52 -13.67 16.08
N ASP A 435 19.22 -13.67 16.37
CA ASP A 435 18.22 -13.06 15.50
C ASP A 435 18.42 -11.55 15.42
N LEU A 436 18.64 -10.89 16.56
CA LEU A 436 18.96 -9.47 16.63
C LEU A 436 20.23 -9.14 15.83
N LEU A 437 21.33 -9.89 16.03
CA LEU A 437 22.57 -9.69 15.29
C LEU A 437 22.40 -9.93 13.78
N LYS A 438 21.62 -10.93 13.37
CA LYS A 438 21.31 -11.14 11.95
C LYS A 438 20.54 -9.95 11.37
N THR A 439 19.58 -9.41 12.11
CA THR A 439 18.85 -8.21 11.70
C THR A 439 19.78 -7.00 11.55
N LEU A 440 20.72 -6.80 12.48
CA LEU A 440 21.70 -5.72 12.44
C LEU A 440 22.75 -5.91 11.32
N VAL A 441 23.21 -7.14 11.08
CA VAL A 441 24.14 -7.44 9.98
C VAL A 441 23.45 -7.35 8.61
N GLN A 442 22.16 -7.65 8.51
CA GLN A 442 21.39 -7.38 7.29
C GLN A 442 21.27 -5.87 7.02
N GLN A 443 21.23 -5.03 8.06
CA GLN A 443 21.30 -3.58 7.91
C GLN A 443 22.68 -3.18 7.35
N SER A 444 23.78 -3.69 7.92
CA SER A 444 25.14 -3.34 7.48
C SER A 444 25.55 -3.89 6.11
N LYS A 445 25.07 -5.08 5.72
CA LYS A 445 25.30 -5.65 4.38
C LYS A 445 24.52 -4.93 3.28
N ARG A 446 23.40 -4.27 3.61
CA ARG A 446 22.75 -3.32 2.69
C ARG A 446 23.53 -2.02 2.57
N SER A 447 24.26 -1.62 3.61
CA SER A 447 25.16 -0.44 3.59
C SER A 447 26.39 -0.63 2.68
N ASN A 448 26.88 -1.88 2.52
CA ASN A 448 28.11 -2.19 1.77
C ASN A 448 27.86 -3.06 0.52
N ALA A 449 26.76 -2.86 -0.20
CA ALA A 449 26.52 -3.54 -1.47
C ALA A 449 27.18 -2.80 -2.65
N THR A 450 28.51 -2.74 -2.64
CA THR A 450 29.32 -2.65 -3.87
C THR A 450 30.04 -3.99 -4.03
N SER A 451 29.44 -4.86 -4.86
CA SER A 451 29.98 -6.09 -5.49
C SER A 451 29.09 -7.33 -5.23
N PRO A 452 28.60 -8.02 -6.27
CA PRO A 452 28.01 -9.34 -6.15
C PRO A 452 29.09 -10.42 -6.26
N ASP A 453 29.39 -11.12 -5.18
CA ASP A 453 30.06 -12.43 -5.23
C ASP A 453 28.99 -13.51 -5.48
N PRO A 454 29.02 -14.27 -6.60
CA PRO A 454 27.97 -15.22 -6.97
C PRO A 454 27.94 -16.51 -6.14
N LEU A 455 28.90 -16.76 -5.26
CA LEU A 455 29.10 -18.10 -4.67
C LEU A 455 28.76 -18.23 -3.17
N LEU A 456 28.33 -17.15 -2.49
CA LEU A 456 27.99 -17.18 -1.06
C LEU A 456 26.70 -16.39 -0.77
N GLY A 457 25.56 -16.86 -1.25
CA GLY A 457 24.25 -16.31 -0.89
C GLY A 457 23.74 -16.85 0.45
N PRO A 458 23.48 -16.02 1.49
CA PRO A 458 22.68 -16.45 2.62
C PRO A 458 21.20 -16.44 2.21
N VAL A 459 20.59 -17.62 2.26
CA VAL A 459 19.17 -17.86 2.02
C VAL A 459 18.35 -17.23 3.15
N SER A 460 17.96 -15.97 2.97
CA SER A 460 16.77 -15.41 3.62
C SER A 460 15.70 -15.35 2.55
N ALA A 461 14.62 -16.11 2.69
CA ALA A 461 13.50 -16.11 1.76
C ALA A 461 13.01 -14.67 1.55
N ARG A 462 13.25 -14.12 0.36
CA ARG A 462 12.73 -12.81 -0.05
C ARG A 462 11.22 -12.92 -0.10
N THR A 463 10.52 -12.21 0.78
CA THR A 463 9.06 -12.10 0.70
C THR A 463 8.71 -11.13 -0.43
N ARG A 464 8.09 -11.64 -1.49
CA ARG A 464 7.60 -10.86 -2.63
C ARG A 464 6.08 -10.85 -2.59
N ASN A 465 5.47 -9.68 -2.69
CA ASN A 465 4.02 -9.60 -2.88
C ASN A 465 3.68 -10.07 -4.30
N ILE A 466 2.97 -11.19 -4.41
CA ILE A 466 2.55 -11.79 -5.68
C ILE A 466 1.05 -11.66 -5.93
N VAL A 467 0.33 -10.81 -5.20
CA VAL A 467 -1.14 -10.70 -5.32
C VAL A 467 -1.57 -10.32 -6.74
N LYS A 468 -0.82 -9.42 -7.40
CA LYS A 468 -1.09 -9.06 -8.81
C LYS A 468 -0.95 -10.28 -9.73
N PHE A 469 0.14 -11.02 -9.57
CA PHE A 469 0.40 -12.24 -10.34
C PHE A 469 -0.65 -13.33 -10.08
N MET A 470 -1.08 -13.51 -8.82
CA MET A 470 -2.18 -14.41 -8.48
C MET A 470 -3.52 -13.97 -9.11
N ARG A 471 -3.81 -12.66 -9.17
CA ARG A 471 -5.02 -12.12 -9.84
C ARG A 471 -5.03 -12.32 -11.35
N GLU A 472 -3.86 -12.36 -11.97
CA GLU A 472 -3.71 -12.63 -13.41
C GLU A 472 -3.86 -14.12 -13.73
N ARG A 473 -3.53 -15.00 -12.78
CA ARG A 473 -3.42 -16.45 -13.02
C ARG A 473 -4.55 -17.29 -12.44
N LEU A 474 -5.16 -16.85 -11.34
CA LEU A 474 -6.19 -17.59 -10.63
C LEU A 474 -7.57 -17.00 -10.93
N SER A 475 -8.58 -17.87 -10.94
CA SER A 475 -9.97 -17.43 -11.10
C SER A 475 -10.42 -16.57 -9.90
N LYS A 476 -11.41 -15.71 -10.12
CA LYS A 476 -12.01 -14.90 -9.03
C LYS A 476 -12.53 -15.76 -7.88
N HIS A 477 -13.05 -16.94 -8.21
CA HIS A 477 -13.54 -17.91 -7.24
C HIS A 477 -12.41 -18.42 -6.33
N LEU A 478 -11.29 -18.86 -6.90
CA LEU A 478 -10.14 -19.35 -6.14
C LEU A 478 -9.50 -18.26 -5.26
N ILE A 479 -9.41 -17.03 -5.77
CA ILE A 479 -8.88 -15.91 -4.98
C ILE A 479 -9.77 -15.61 -3.78
N GLN A 480 -11.09 -15.63 -3.97
CA GLN A 480 -12.02 -15.42 -2.87
C GLN A 480 -11.97 -16.58 -1.86
N MET A 481 -11.82 -17.81 -2.34
CA MET A 481 -11.64 -18.99 -1.50
C MET A 481 -10.39 -18.88 -0.61
N LEU A 482 -9.23 -18.53 -1.19
CA LEU A 482 -7.98 -18.33 -0.46
C LEU A 482 -8.08 -17.20 0.58
N LYS A 483 -8.81 -16.11 0.28
CA LYS A 483 -9.09 -15.06 1.26
C LYS A 483 -9.94 -15.58 2.42
N ASN A 484 -11.04 -16.28 2.12
CA ASN A 484 -11.91 -16.85 3.14
C ASN A 484 -11.16 -17.85 4.04
N ILE A 485 -10.24 -18.65 3.46
CA ILE A 485 -9.36 -19.55 4.22
C ILE A 485 -8.51 -18.76 5.21
N GLY A 486 -7.88 -17.66 4.76
CA GLY A 486 -7.09 -16.79 5.61
C GLY A 486 -7.92 -16.13 6.72
N GLU A 487 -9.12 -15.65 6.41
CA GLU A 487 -10.04 -15.04 7.39
C GLU A 487 -10.49 -16.04 8.47
N VAL A 488 -10.85 -17.27 8.07
CA VAL A 488 -11.26 -18.32 9.01
C VAL A 488 -10.08 -18.75 9.89
N ALA A 489 -8.89 -18.90 9.32
CA ALA A 489 -7.68 -19.23 10.08
C ALA A 489 -7.35 -18.14 11.11
N ALA A 490 -7.36 -16.87 10.69
CA ALA A 490 -7.12 -15.74 11.58
C ALA A 490 -8.19 -15.66 12.70
N GLY A 491 -9.45 -15.97 12.39
CA GLY A 491 -10.55 -15.97 13.36
C GLY A 491 -10.42 -17.01 14.48
N ILE A 492 -9.61 -18.07 14.28
CA ILE A 492 -9.28 -19.06 15.30
C ILE A 492 -7.84 -18.95 15.82
N GLY A 493 -7.12 -17.88 15.45
CA GLY A 493 -5.76 -17.61 15.92
C GLY A 493 -4.66 -18.39 15.19
N TYR A 494 -4.94 -18.93 14.00
CA TYR A 494 -3.98 -19.67 13.18
C TYR A 494 -3.53 -18.87 11.96
N SER A 495 -2.40 -19.27 11.39
CA SER A 495 -1.92 -18.75 10.10
C SER A 495 -2.03 -19.84 9.02
N ALA A 496 -2.56 -19.47 7.86
CA ALA A 496 -2.73 -20.36 6.72
C ALA A 496 -1.77 -20.00 5.59
N PHE A 497 -1.12 -21.02 5.03
CA PHE A 497 -0.14 -20.89 3.95
C PHE A 497 -0.52 -21.81 2.80
N VAL A 498 -0.39 -21.35 1.57
CA VAL A 498 -0.50 -22.22 0.40
C VAL A 498 0.87 -22.86 0.15
N ALA A 499 0.91 -24.17 -0.06
CA ALA A 499 2.15 -24.92 -0.24
C ALA A 499 2.09 -25.84 -1.48
N GLY A 500 3.13 -26.65 -1.66
CA GLY A 500 3.09 -27.77 -2.60
C GLY A 500 3.09 -27.40 -4.08
N GLY A 501 2.47 -28.28 -4.88
CA GLY A 501 2.45 -28.20 -6.34
C GLY A 501 1.75 -26.94 -6.87
N PHE A 502 0.76 -26.46 -6.12
CA PHE A 502 0.03 -25.24 -6.43
C PHE A 502 0.96 -24.03 -6.61
N VAL A 503 1.89 -23.84 -5.68
CA VAL A 503 2.82 -22.69 -5.70
C VAL A 503 3.76 -22.80 -6.90
N ARG A 504 4.32 -23.98 -7.16
CA ARG A 504 5.20 -24.23 -8.31
C ARG A 504 4.46 -23.94 -9.63
N ASP A 505 3.26 -24.48 -9.77
CA ASP A 505 2.52 -24.43 -11.03
C ASP A 505 2.00 -23.02 -11.32
N LEU A 506 1.65 -22.26 -10.27
CA LEU A 506 1.39 -20.83 -10.34
C LEU A 506 2.56 -20.07 -10.98
N PHE A 507 3.81 -20.34 -10.56
CA PHE A 507 5.00 -19.70 -11.13
C PHE A 507 5.43 -20.27 -12.49
N MET A 508 5.08 -21.53 -12.80
CA MET A 508 5.37 -22.17 -14.10
C MET A 508 4.31 -21.89 -15.18
N TYR A 509 3.36 -21.00 -14.92
CA TYR A 509 2.27 -20.68 -15.85
C TYR A 509 1.42 -21.91 -16.22
N ARG A 510 1.29 -22.88 -15.32
CA ARG A 510 0.40 -24.03 -15.48
C ARG A 510 -0.90 -23.80 -14.71
N THR A 511 -2.00 -24.37 -15.19
CA THR A 511 -3.26 -24.42 -14.44
C THR A 511 -3.19 -25.57 -13.46
N ASN A 512 -3.34 -25.30 -12.17
CA ASN A 512 -3.39 -26.31 -11.13
C ASN A 512 -4.59 -26.01 -10.21
N GLU A 513 -5.44 -27.02 -10.03
CA GLU A 513 -6.65 -26.98 -9.20
C GLU A 513 -6.46 -27.74 -7.88
N ASP A 514 -5.28 -28.31 -7.65
CA ASP A 514 -4.90 -29.01 -6.43
C ASP A 514 -4.35 -28.02 -5.42
N ILE A 515 -5.16 -27.68 -4.40
CA ILE A 515 -4.82 -26.67 -3.40
C ILE A 515 -4.38 -27.35 -2.10
N ASP A 516 -3.08 -27.26 -1.85
CA ASP A 516 -2.46 -27.65 -0.58
C ASP A 516 -2.38 -26.46 0.37
N ILE A 517 -3.09 -26.53 1.50
CA ILE A 517 -3.03 -25.55 2.58
C ILE A 517 -2.29 -26.13 3.77
N VAL A 518 -1.30 -25.39 4.26
CA VAL A 518 -0.59 -25.69 5.50
C VAL A 518 -1.04 -24.70 6.58
N ILE A 519 -1.49 -25.21 7.72
CA ILE A 519 -1.95 -24.43 8.86
C ILE A 519 -0.87 -24.46 9.94
N GLU A 520 -0.39 -23.29 10.34
CA GLU A 520 0.41 -23.13 11.56
C GLU A 520 -0.53 -23.11 12.77
N GLY A 521 -0.82 -24.30 13.29
CA GLY A 521 -1.88 -24.60 14.24
C GLY A 521 -2.48 -25.98 13.97
N ASP A 522 -3.65 -26.28 14.56
CA ASP A 522 -4.36 -27.53 14.29
C ASP A 522 -5.11 -27.47 12.96
N GLY A 523 -4.54 -28.13 11.94
CA GLY A 523 -5.12 -28.20 10.60
C GLY A 523 -6.44 -28.97 10.55
N ILE A 524 -6.69 -29.92 11.45
CA ILE A 524 -7.95 -30.67 11.50
C ILE A 524 -9.04 -29.81 12.12
N ASP A 525 -8.72 -29.07 13.19
CA ASP A 525 -9.65 -28.11 13.80
C ASP A 525 -10.02 -27.00 12.82
N PHE A 526 -9.01 -26.43 12.13
CA PHE A 526 -9.23 -25.48 11.04
C PHE A 526 -10.15 -26.07 9.96
N ALA A 527 -9.86 -27.28 9.48
CA ALA A 527 -10.62 -27.89 8.40
C ALA A 527 -12.09 -28.14 8.81
N LYS A 528 -12.35 -28.56 10.06
CA LYS A 528 -13.71 -28.73 10.59
C LYS A 528 -14.46 -27.39 10.59
N LYS A 529 -13.81 -26.33 11.07
CA LYS A 529 -14.38 -24.98 11.15
C LYS A 529 -14.66 -24.40 9.77
N TYR A 530 -13.71 -24.53 8.86
CA TYR A 530 -13.85 -24.05 7.49
C TYR A 530 -14.94 -24.81 6.75
N ALA A 531 -14.96 -26.14 6.81
CA ALA A 531 -15.99 -26.97 6.18
C ALA A 531 -17.40 -26.64 6.65
N SER A 532 -17.60 -26.42 7.96
CA SER A 532 -18.87 -25.96 8.53
C SER A 532 -19.30 -24.58 8.03
N THR A 533 -18.36 -23.71 7.69
CA THR A 533 -18.62 -22.33 7.26
C THR A 533 -19.08 -22.29 5.80
N VAL A 534 -18.53 -23.18 4.95
CA VAL A 534 -18.80 -23.22 3.51
C VAL A 534 -19.76 -24.34 3.08
N GLY A 535 -20.22 -25.17 4.03
CA GLY A 535 -21.12 -26.29 3.75
C GLY A 535 -20.46 -27.45 3.01
N ALA A 536 -19.17 -27.71 3.26
CA ALA A 536 -18.39 -28.78 2.66
C ALA A 536 -18.28 -30.02 3.58
N ARG A 537 -17.90 -31.16 3.02
CA ARG A 537 -17.60 -32.39 3.76
C ARG A 537 -16.12 -32.46 4.12
N ILE A 538 -15.77 -33.16 5.20
CA ILE A 538 -14.39 -33.31 5.65
C ILE A 538 -14.05 -34.78 5.90
N HIS A 539 -12.85 -35.18 5.47
CA HIS A 539 -12.22 -36.45 5.84
C HIS A 539 -10.89 -36.17 6.55
N SER A 540 -10.76 -36.55 7.82
CA SER A 540 -9.56 -36.26 8.62
C SER A 540 -8.74 -37.51 8.91
N HIS A 541 -7.41 -37.36 8.90
CA HIS A 541 -6.44 -38.38 9.28
C HIS A 541 -5.66 -37.91 10.51
N GLU A 542 -6.18 -38.20 11.71
CA GLU A 542 -5.65 -37.71 12.98
C GLU A 542 -4.18 -38.08 13.22
N LYS A 543 -3.76 -39.29 12.83
CA LYS A 543 -2.36 -39.75 12.99
C LYS A 543 -1.32 -38.91 12.23
N PHE A 544 -1.73 -38.18 11.19
CA PHE A 544 -0.85 -37.39 10.34
C PHE A 544 -1.12 -35.89 10.42
N GLY A 545 -2.11 -35.46 11.19
CA GLY A 545 -2.51 -34.06 11.30
C GLY A 545 -2.96 -33.46 9.96
N THR A 546 -3.56 -34.28 9.09
CA THR A 546 -4.06 -33.87 7.77
C THR A 546 -5.56 -34.06 7.66
N ALA A 547 -6.20 -33.25 6.80
CA ALA A 547 -7.61 -33.34 6.48
C ALA A 547 -7.85 -32.96 5.02
N VAL A 548 -8.88 -33.54 4.42
CA VAL A 548 -9.32 -33.23 3.06
C VAL A 548 -10.71 -32.62 3.14
N ILE A 549 -10.89 -31.43 2.57
CA ILE A 549 -12.17 -30.73 2.47
C ILE A 549 -12.73 -30.95 1.07
N ILE A 550 -13.96 -31.45 0.98
CA ILE A 550 -14.62 -31.86 -0.27
C ILE A 550 -15.89 -31.01 -0.46
N PHE A 551 -15.91 -30.20 -1.52
CA PHE A 551 -17.03 -29.34 -1.89
C PHE A 551 -18.11 -30.10 -2.66
N GLN A 552 -19.30 -29.50 -2.80
CA GLN A 552 -20.46 -30.13 -3.45
C GLN A 552 -20.25 -30.37 -4.96
N ASP A 553 -19.40 -29.56 -5.60
CA ASP A 553 -18.99 -29.67 -7.00
C ASP A 553 -17.84 -30.68 -7.21
N GLY A 554 -17.36 -31.33 -6.15
CA GLY A 554 -16.28 -32.30 -6.18
C GLY A 554 -14.87 -31.69 -6.07
N PHE A 555 -14.76 -30.37 -5.93
CA PHE A 555 -13.49 -29.69 -5.68
C PHE A 555 -12.91 -30.11 -4.32
N LYS A 556 -11.58 -30.24 -4.23
CA LYS A 556 -10.90 -30.71 -3.02
C LYS A 556 -9.82 -29.74 -2.57
N ILE A 557 -9.68 -29.61 -1.26
CA ILE A 557 -8.58 -28.89 -0.62
C ILE A 557 -7.93 -29.82 0.37
N ASP A 558 -6.63 -30.02 0.21
CA ASP A 558 -5.82 -30.76 1.15
C ASP A 558 -5.27 -29.81 2.21
N VAL A 559 -5.51 -30.15 3.47
CA VAL A 559 -5.10 -29.37 4.63
C VAL A 559 -4.11 -30.20 5.44
N ALA A 560 -2.95 -29.62 5.74
CA ALA A 560 -1.96 -30.19 6.62
C ALA A 560 -1.64 -29.23 7.76
N SER A 561 -1.39 -29.77 8.94
CA SER A 561 -0.79 -28.98 10.02
C SER A 561 0.70 -28.81 9.72
N ALA A 562 1.24 -27.61 9.90
CA ALA A 562 2.67 -27.35 9.87
C ALA A 562 3.32 -28.23 10.95
N ARG A 563 4.30 -29.03 10.55
CA ARG A 563 4.79 -30.11 11.42
C ARG A 563 6.28 -30.33 11.34
N LEU A 564 6.85 -30.72 12.48
CA LEU A 564 8.17 -31.29 12.57
C LEU A 564 8.03 -32.82 12.54
N GLU A 565 8.80 -33.47 11.68
CA GLU A 565 8.86 -34.93 11.57
C GLU A 565 10.16 -35.41 12.18
N TYR A 566 10.06 -36.33 13.14
CA TYR A 566 11.22 -36.99 13.74
C TYR A 566 11.18 -38.49 13.47
N TYR A 567 12.29 -39.02 12.94
CA TYR A 567 12.50 -40.43 12.68
C TYR A 567 13.36 -40.99 13.81
N LYS A 568 12.79 -41.89 14.64
CA LYS A 568 13.55 -42.53 15.73
C LYS A 568 14.76 -43.33 15.21
N PHE A 569 14.67 -43.86 13.99
CA PHE A 569 15.71 -44.57 13.27
C PHE A 569 15.40 -44.57 11.76
N PRO A 570 16.36 -44.84 10.87
CA PRO A 570 16.13 -44.90 9.43
C PRO A 570 15.00 -45.88 9.07
N ALA A 571 14.10 -45.48 8.17
CA ALA A 571 12.90 -46.22 7.72
C ALA A 571 11.74 -46.39 8.73
N ALA A 572 11.79 -45.76 9.92
CA ALA A 572 10.63 -45.67 10.81
C ALA A 572 9.55 -44.73 10.23
N LEU A 573 8.28 -44.93 10.62
CA LEU A 573 7.26 -43.90 10.39
C LEU A 573 7.58 -42.66 11.25
N PRO A 574 7.41 -41.44 10.72
CA PRO A 574 7.73 -40.23 11.45
C PRO A 574 6.78 -40.03 12.63
N VAL A 575 7.32 -39.55 13.75
CA VAL A 575 6.52 -38.95 14.81
C VAL A 575 6.30 -37.48 14.43
N VAL A 576 5.04 -37.08 14.35
CA VAL A 576 4.61 -35.76 13.88
C VAL A 576 4.24 -34.88 15.07
N GLU A 577 4.84 -33.70 15.17
CA GLU A 577 4.44 -32.65 16.12
C GLU A 577 4.18 -31.32 15.42
N MET A 578 3.23 -30.53 15.93
CA MET A 578 2.92 -29.22 15.35
C MET A 578 4.08 -28.25 15.52
N SER A 579 4.35 -27.46 14.48
CA SER A 579 5.48 -26.52 14.42
C SER A 579 5.13 -25.29 13.61
N SER A 580 6.07 -24.34 13.49
CA SER A 580 5.92 -23.20 12.58
C SER A 580 6.13 -23.59 11.12
N ILE A 581 5.61 -22.78 10.19
CA ILE A 581 5.83 -22.99 8.74
C ILE A 581 7.32 -22.97 8.40
N LYS A 582 8.11 -22.18 9.13
CA LYS A 582 9.57 -22.10 8.96
C LYS A 582 10.22 -23.45 9.25
N LEU A 583 9.86 -24.09 10.36
CA LEU A 583 10.39 -25.40 10.74
C LEU A 583 9.88 -26.52 9.81
N ASP A 584 8.62 -26.43 9.34
CA ASP A 584 8.07 -27.37 8.34
C ASP A 584 8.79 -27.27 6.98
N LEU A 585 9.24 -26.07 6.59
CA LEU A 585 10.03 -25.88 5.38
C LEU A 585 11.47 -26.38 5.52
N PHE A 586 12.09 -26.22 6.70
CA PHE A 586 13.48 -26.66 6.93
C PHE A 586 13.67 -28.19 6.86
N ARG A 587 12.62 -28.99 7.12
CA ARG A 587 12.68 -30.45 6.95
C ARG A 587 12.48 -30.92 5.51
N ARG A 588 12.03 -30.04 4.62
CA ARG A 588 11.79 -30.40 3.21
C ARG A 588 13.12 -30.32 2.49
N ASP A 589 13.54 -31.46 1.96
CA ASP A 589 14.73 -31.54 1.15
C ASP A 589 14.47 -30.88 -0.20
N PHE A 590 15.13 -29.75 -0.45
CA PHE A 590 15.10 -29.04 -1.74
C PHE A 590 16.40 -29.24 -2.52
N THR A 591 17.24 -30.20 -2.14
CA THR A 591 18.44 -30.54 -2.91
C THR A 591 17.98 -31.11 -4.24
N ILE A 592 18.14 -30.32 -5.31
CA ILE A 592 18.02 -30.78 -6.70
C ILE A 592 19.37 -31.37 -7.10
#